data_AF-Q0WF42-F1
#
_entry.id   AF-Q0WF42-F1
#
_cell.length_a   1.000
_cell.length_b   1.000
_cell.length_c   1.000
_cell.angle_alpha   90.00
_cell.angle_beta   90.00
_cell.angle_gamma   90.00
#
_symmetry.space_group_name_H-M   'P 1'
#
loop_
_entity.id
_entity.type
_entity.pdbx_description
1 polymer ?
#
loop_
_entity_poly.entity_id
_entity_poly.type
_entity_poly.pdbx_seq_one_letter_code
_entity_poly.pdbx_strand_id
1 'polypeptide(L)' 'MIIEIWPDVWPAFRVIRAMSTQWRTGMSGPTGLDYGCLSQVMDWSGVESKATVFEDVRHMESVALSVIHKRSK' A
#
# COMPACT_ATOMS: atom_id res chain seq x y z
N MET A 1 -16.63 12.71 7.55
CA MET A 1 -15.35 13.32 7.15
C MET A 1 -15.14 12.98 5.68
N ILE A 2 -15.00 13.99 4.83
CA ILE A 2 -14.64 13.80 3.42
C ILE A 2 -13.12 13.99 3.33
N ILE A 3 -12.43 13.04 2.70
CA ILE A 3 -10.99 13.15 2.42
C ILE A 3 -10.87 13.22 0.91
N GLU A 4 -10.31 14.31 0.41
CA GLU A 4 -9.96 14.45 -1.00
C GLU A 4 -8.63 13.76 -1.28
N ILE A 5 -8.56 13.06 -2.40
CA ILE A 5 -7.36 12.38 -2.88
C ILE A 5 -7.08 12.91 -4.28
N TRP A 6 -5.81 13.25 -4.53
CA TRP A 6 -5.43 13.91 -5.76
C TRP A 6 -5.48 12.87 -6.90
N PRO A 7 -5.90 13.27 -8.13
CA PRO A 7 -6.14 12.32 -9.21
C PRO A 7 -4.92 11.47 -9.60
N ASP A 8 -3.72 12.02 -9.47
CA ASP A 8 -2.44 11.36 -9.75
C ASP A 8 -2.12 10.24 -8.75
N VAL A 9 -2.48 10.42 -7.47
CA VAL A 9 -2.28 9.42 -6.41
C VAL A 9 -3.41 8.39 -6.35
N TRP A 10 -4.54 8.66 -7.02
CA TRP A 10 -5.72 7.80 -6.97
C TRP A 10 -5.45 6.33 -7.32
N PRO A 11 -4.67 5.98 -8.38
CA PRO A 11 -4.35 4.59 -8.69
C PRO A 11 -3.59 3.90 -7.55
N ALA A 12 -2.59 4.57 -6.95
CA ALA A 12 -1.83 4.04 -5.82
C ALA A 12 -2.69 3.86 -4.57
N PHE A 13 -3.59 4.81 -4.29
CA PHE A 13 -4.55 4.69 -3.20
C PHE A 13 -5.45 3.46 -3.36
N ARG A 14 -5.98 3.21 -4.57
CA ARG A 14 -6.78 2.02 -4.84
C ARG A 14 -5.99 0.73 -4.60
N VAL A 15 -4.74 0.68 -5.06
CA VAL A 15 -3.87 -0.49 -4.87
C VAL A 15 -3.56 -0.74 -3.40
N ILE A 16 -3.12 0.27 -2.64
CA ILE A 16 -2.80 0.04 -1.22
C ILE A 16 -4.04 -0.32 -0.41
N ARG A 17 -5.21 0.23 -0.77
CA ARG A 17 -6.48 -0.15 -0.15
C ARG A 17 -6.82 -1.61 -0.44
N ALA A 18 -6.62 -2.07 -1.67
CA ALA A 18 -6.81 -3.48 -2.05
C ALA A 18 -5.80 -4.41 -1.36
N MET A 19 -4.60 -3.92 -1.09
CA MET A 19 -3.52 -4.62 -0.37
C MET A 19 -3.63 -4.53 1.16
N SER A 20 -4.68 -3.91 1.71
CA SER A 20 -4.75 -3.56 3.15
C SER A 20 -4.69 -4.75 4.12
N THR A 21 -4.95 -5.97 3.62
CA THR A 21 -4.89 -7.22 4.41
C THR A 21 -3.66 -8.08 4.10
N GLN A 22 -2.86 -7.69 3.11
CA GLN A 22 -1.77 -8.48 2.53
C GLN A 22 -0.45 -8.09 3.19
N TRP A 23 -0.37 -8.23 4.51
CA TRP A 23 0.86 -7.97 5.27
C TRP A 23 1.61 -9.27 5.51
N ARG A 24 2.91 -9.23 5.28
CA ARG A 24 3.85 -10.17 5.90
C ARG A 24 4.03 -9.76 7.36
N THR A 25 3.92 -10.72 8.27
CA THR A 25 4.00 -10.49 9.71
C THR A 25 5.16 -11.26 10.33
N GLY A 26 5.91 -10.62 11.22
CA GLY A 26 6.92 -11.24 12.07
C GLY A 26 6.51 -11.22 13.54
N MET A 27 7.47 -11.50 14.44
CA MET A 27 7.23 -11.51 15.90
C MET A 27 6.63 -10.21 16.45
N SER A 28 6.89 -9.08 15.82
CA SER A 28 6.42 -7.74 16.26
C SER A 28 5.34 -7.15 15.33
N GLY A 29 4.55 -8.00 14.66
CA GLY A 29 3.47 -7.56 13.78
C GLY A 29 3.89 -7.36 12.31
N PRO A 30 3.17 -6.54 11.53
CA PRO A 30 3.46 -6.30 10.12
C PRO A 30 4.88 -5.79 9.89
N THR A 31 5.59 -6.37 8.92
CA THR A 31 6.95 -5.99 8.53
C THR A 31 7.02 -5.42 7.11
N GLY A 32 5.99 -5.66 6.29
CA GLY A 32 5.85 -5.18 4.92
C GLY A 32 4.67 -5.84 4.22
N LEU A 33 4.22 -5.28 3.11
CA LEU A 33 3.22 -5.82 2.22
C LEU A 33 3.79 -7.02 1.45
N ASP A 34 2.91 -7.95 1.09
CA ASP A 34 3.29 -9.07 0.23
C ASP A 34 3.39 -8.63 -1.23
N TYR A 35 4.61 -8.35 -1.70
CA TYR A 35 4.82 -7.97 -3.09
C TYR A 35 4.59 -9.12 -4.09
N GLY A 36 4.47 -10.37 -3.61
CA GLY A 36 4.17 -11.53 -4.46
C GLY A 36 2.83 -11.41 -5.18
N CYS A 37 1.82 -10.80 -4.55
CA CYS A 37 0.50 -10.58 -5.15
C CYS A 37 0.31 -9.16 -5.70
N LEU A 38 1.25 -8.23 -5.45
CA LEU A 38 1.11 -6.82 -5.79
C LEU A 38 0.92 -6.57 -7.29
N SER A 39 1.68 -7.25 -8.15
CA SER A 39 1.53 -7.10 -9.60
C SER A 39 0.13 -7.52 -10.07
N GLN A 40 -0.41 -8.63 -9.55
CA GLN A 40 -1.74 -9.12 -9.89
C GLN A 40 -2.84 -8.15 -9.42
N VAL A 41 -2.68 -7.56 -8.23
CA VAL A 41 -3.60 -6.53 -7.72
C VAL A 41 -3.54 -5.26 -8.58
N MET A 42 -2.35 -4.83 -9.03
CA MET A 42 -2.22 -3.71 -9.97
C MET A 42 -2.93 -3.99 -11.30
N ASP A 43 -2.82 -5.21 -11.82
CA ASP A 43 -3.52 -5.64 -13.04
C ASP A 43 -5.03 -5.55 -12.86
N TRP A 44 -5.57 -6.14 -11.79
CA TRP A 44 -7.02 -6.08 -11.50
C TRP A 44 -7.53 -4.67 -11.21
N SER A 45 -6.66 -3.78 -10.73
CA SER A 45 -6.98 -2.38 -10.43
C SER A 45 -6.91 -1.46 -11.66
N GLY A 46 -6.55 -2.00 -12.83
CA GLY A 46 -6.41 -1.26 -14.08
C GLY A 46 -5.28 -0.23 -14.04
N VAL A 47 -4.16 -0.56 -13.39
CA VAL A 47 -3.01 0.35 -13.29
C VAL A 47 -2.25 0.35 -14.62
N GLU A 48 -2.18 1.53 -15.25
CA GLU A 48 -1.43 1.72 -16.50
C GLU A 48 0.08 1.88 -16.23
N SER A 49 0.46 2.79 -15.32
CA SER A 49 1.86 3.01 -14.93
C SER A 49 2.22 2.22 -13.67
N LYS A 50 2.49 0.92 -13.81
CA LYS A 50 2.85 0.06 -12.68
C LYS A 50 4.10 0.55 -11.94
N ALA A 51 5.09 1.09 -12.64
CA ALA A 51 6.33 1.57 -12.03
C ALA A 51 6.08 2.77 -11.09
N THR A 52 5.29 3.75 -11.54
CA THR A 52 4.90 4.90 -10.71
C THR A 52 4.11 4.44 -9.49
N VAL A 53 3.08 3.63 -9.71
CA VAL A 53 2.22 3.14 -8.63
C VAL A 53 2.99 2.27 -7.64
N PHE A 54 3.98 1.51 -8.09
CA PHE A 54 4.84 0.74 -7.21
C PHE A 54 5.63 1.63 -6.24
N GLU A 55 6.28 2.69 -6.73
CA GLU A 55 7.01 3.62 -5.86
C GLU A 55 6.08 4.36 -4.89
N ASP A 56 4.89 4.77 -5.34
CA ASP A 56 3.90 5.40 -4.46
C ASP A 56 3.43 4.44 -3.36
N VAL A 57 3.15 3.18 -3.70
CA VAL A 57 2.76 2.14 -2.73
C VAL A 57 3.88 1.89 -1.73
N ARG A 58 5.15 1.84 -2.15
CA ARG A 58 6.30 1.71 -1.24
C ARG A 58 6.38 2.89 -0.27
N HIS A 59 6.13 4.10 -0.76
CA HIS A 59 6.12 5.28 0.10
C HIS A 59 4.99 5.21 1.14
N MET A 60 3.78 4.87 0.71
CA MET A 60 2.62 4.72 1.60
C MET A 60 2.80 3.58 2.61
N GLU A 61 3.39 2.46 2.21
CA GLU A 61 3.74 1.34 3.09
C GLU A 61 4.70 1.76 4.20
N SER A 62 5.76 2.49 3.86
CA SER A 62 6.73 3.01 4.84
C SER A 62 6.04 3.87 5.91
N VAL A 63 5.13 4.76 5.48
CA VAL A 63 4.33 5.57 6.41
C VAL A 63 3.40 4.68 7.25
N ALA A 64 2.72 3.72 6.64
CA ALA A 64 1.82 2.79 7.35
C ALA A 64 2.57 1.99 8.43
N LEU A 65 3.73 1.43 8.11
CA LEU A 65 4.58 0.72 9.08
C LEU A 65 5.03 1.65 10.22
N SER A 66 5.44 2.88 9.92
CA SER A 66 5.82 3.86 10.95
C SER A 66 4.67 4.13 11.93
N VAL A 67 3.42 4.21 11.45
CA VAL A 67 2.23 4.44 12.29
C VAL A 67 1.87 3.19 13.09
N ILE A 68 1.92 2.01 12.47
CA ILE A 68 1.66 0.72 13.12
C ILE A 68 2.64 0.51 14.27
N HIS A 69 3.94 0.70 14.04
CA HIS A 69 4.96 0.51 15.07
C HIS A 69 4.98 1.62 16.11
N LYS A 70 4.58 2.85 15.76
CA LYS A 70 4.40 3.93 16.75
C LYS A 70 3.26 3.63 17.73
N ARG A 71 2.20 2.94 17.29
CA ARG A 71 1.10 2.50 18.16
C ARG A 71 1.41 1.26 19.01
N SER A 72 2.50 0.55 18.70
CA SER A 72 2.92 -0.65 19.43
C SER A 72 3.87 -0.36 20.61
N LYS A 73 4.25 0.90 20.82
CA LYS A 73 4.94 1.38 22.04
C LYS A 73 3.94 2.03 22.97
#